data_AF-A0A2U1VH78-F1
#
_entry.id   AF-A0A2U1VH78-F1
#
_cell.length_a   1.000
_cell.length_b   1.000
_cell.length_c   1.000
_cell.angle_alpha   90.00
_cell.angle_beta   90.00
_cell.angle_gamma   90.00
#
_symmetry.space_group_name_H-M   'P 1'
#
loop_
_entity.id
_entity.type
_entity.pdbx_description
1 polymer ?
#
loop_
_entity_poly.entity_id
_entity_poly.type
_entity_poly.pdbx_seq_one_letter_code
_entity_poly.pdbx_strand_id
1 'polypeptide(L)' 'MDIGSVAATPLAQPQASALGGMQDAQARVADASAQIASGNLDPAVVLDLSSAQVDFAANATVLQASQDNSRHLIDMLA' A
#
# COMPACT_ATOMS: atom_id res chain seq x y z
N MET A 1 -0.37 31.42 22.34
CA MET A 1 0.45 30.50 21.52
C MET A 1 -0.49 29.99 20.44
N ASP A 2 -0.36 30.56 19.25
CA ASP A 2 -1.30 30.40 18.15
C ASP A 2 -0.86 29.16 17.33
N ILE A 3 -1.58 28.05 17.47
CA ILE A 3 -1.33 26.79 16.75
C ILE A 3 -2.15 26.77 15.42
N GLY A 4 -2.74 27.91 15.03
CA GLY A 4 -3.63 28.02 13.86
C GLY A 4 -2.97 27.94 12.48
N SER A 5 -1.66 27.69 12.35
CA SER A 5 -0.98 27.79 11.05
C SER A 5 0.01 26.67 10.72
N VAL A 6 -0.11 25.49 11.34
CA VAL A 6 0.39 24.30 10.62
C VAL A 6 -0.56 24.06 9.46
N ALA A 7 -0.31 24.82 8.39
CA ALA A 7 -0.93 24.64 7.10
C ALA A 7 -0.97 23.14 6.86
N ALA A 8 -2.19 22.61 6.74
CA ALA A 8 -2.44 21.34 6.11
C ALA A 8 -1.96 21.47 4.67
N THR A 9 -0.65 21.44 4.49
CA THR A 9 -0.05 20.81 3.34
C THR A 9 -0.83 19.50 3.26
N PRO A 10 -1.59 19.21 2.20
CA PRO A 10 -2.13 17.90 2.04
C PRO A 10 -0.88 17.02 2.04
N LEU A 11 -0.58 16.38 3.18
CA LEU A 11 0.30 15.23 3.19
C LEU A 11 -0.28 14.40 2.07
N ALA A 12 0.42 14.28 0.95
CA ALA A 12 -0.03 13.43 -0.15
C ALA A 12 -0.39 12.10 0.52
N GLN A 13 -1.68 11.84 0.68
CA GLN A 13 -2.15 11.00 1.79
C GLN A 13 -1.55 9.62 1.56
N PRO A 14 -0.56 9.18 2.36
CA PRO A 14 0.13 7.93 2.08
C PRO A 14 -0.85 6.75 2.12
N GLN A 15 -1.98 6.92 2.81
CA GLN A 15 -3.09 5.97 2.81
C GLN A 15 -3.79 5.87 1.45
N ALA A 16 -4.00 6.98 0.74
CA ALA A 16 -4.65 7.00 -0.57
C ALA A 16 -3.75 6.38 -1.65
N SER A 17 -2.46 6.72 -1.65
CA SER A 17 -1.47 6.09 -2.52
C SER A 17 -1.27 4.61 -2.21
N ALA A 18 -1.25 4.23 -0.92
CA ALA A 18 -1.17 2.83 -0.52
C ALA A 18 -2.39 2.03 -0.97
N LEU A 19 -3.60 2.60 -0.86
CA LEU A 19 -4.81 1.94 -1.34
C LEU A 19 -4.78 1.75 -2.87
N GLY A 20 -4.34 2.76 -3.62
CA GLY A 20 -4.14 2.64 -5.06
C GLY A 20 -3.12 1.55 -5.41
N GLY A 21 -1.96 1.56 -4.75
CA GLY A 21 -0.92 0.54 -4.94
C GLY A 21 -1.37 -0.88 -4.59
N MET A 22 -2.23 -1.05 -3.60
CA MET A 22 -2.85 -2.35 -3.30
C MET A 22 -3.78 -2.83 -4.42
N GLN A 23 -4.58 -1.94 -5.01
CA GLN A 23 -5.49 -2.29 -6.11
C GLN A 23 -4.70 -2.67 -7.36
N ASP A 24 -3.65 -1.91 -7.69
CA ASP A 24 -2.76 -2.20 -8.82
C ASP A 24 -2.03 -3.53 -8.63
N ALA A 25 -1.54 -3.80 -7.41
CA ALA A 25 -0.91 -5.06 -7.06
C ALA A 25 -1.89 -6.25 -7.20
N GLN A 26 -3.16 -6.09 -6.78
CA GLN A 26 -4.17 -7.12 -6.95
C GLN A 26 -4.46 -7.42 -8.42
N ALA A 27 -4.53 -6.39 -9.27
CA ALA A 27 -4.70 -6.57 -10.72
C ALA A 27 -3.53 -7.37 -11.32
N ARG A 28 -2.28 -7.02 -10.96
CA ARG A 28 -1.08 -7.74 -11.43
C ARG A 28 -1.02 -9.18 -10.95
N VAL A 29 -1.44 -9.46 -9.71
CA VAL A 29 -1.56 -10.84 -9.21
C VAL A 29 -2.58 -11.62 -10.04
N ALA A 30 -3.75 -11.04 -10.33
CA ALA A 30 -4.77 -11.70 -11.14
C ALA A 30 -4.24 -12.02 -12.56
N ASP A 31 -3.61 -11.05 -13.22
CA ASP A 31 -3.07 -11.21 -14.57
C ASP A 31 -1.94 -12.24 -14.64
N ALA A 32 -0.97 -12.17 -13.72
CA ALA A 32 0.15 -13.12 -13.67
C ALA A 32 -0.34 -14.54 -13.30
N SER A 33 -1.33 -14.64 -12.40
CA SER A 33 -1.91 -15.95 -12.04
C SER A 33 -2.66 -16.60 -13.20
N ALA A 34 -3.36 -15.81 -14.03
CA ALA A 34 -4.03 -16.30 -15.23
C ALA A 34 -3.03 -16.83 -16.26
N GLN A 35 -1.90 -16.12 -16.44
CA GLN A 35 -0.81 -16.56 -17.30
C GLN A 35 -0.20 -17.88 -16.82
N ILE A 36 0.10 -18.00 -15.52
CA ILE A 36 0.60 -19.25 -14.93
C ILE A 36 -0.40 -20.39 -15.11
N ALA A 37 -1.69 -20.14 -14.86
CA ALA A 37 -2.75 -21.15 -15.03
C ALA A 37 -2.90 -21.60 -16.49
N SER A 38 -2.64 -20.72 -17.46
CA SER A 38 -2.60 -21.06 -18.88
C SER A 38 -1.32 -21.81 -19.31
N GLY A 39 -0.38 -22.05 -18.38
CA GLY A 39 0.87 -22.76 -18.62
C GLY A 39 2.04 -21.86 -19.04
N ASN A 40 1.88 -20.53 -19.01
CA ASN A 40 2.99 -19.61 -19.22
C ASN A 40 3.83 -19.51 -17.94
N LEU A 41 4.94 -20.25 -17.91
CA LEU A 41 5.89 -20.31 -16.80
C LEU A 41 7.18 -19.53 -17.08
N ASP A 42 7.11 -18.49 -17.92
CA ASP A 42 8.23 -17.58 -18.09
C ASP A 42 8.67 -17.03 -16.72
N PRO A 43 9.97 -17.11 -16.36
CA PRO A 43 10.49 -16.55 -15.12
C PRO A 43 10.07 -15.10 -14.86
N ALA A 44 9.89 -14.30 -15.91
CA ALA A 44 9.39 -12.93 -15.78
C ALA A 44 7.98 -12.88 -15.17
N VAL A 45 7.08 -13.80 -15.55
CA VAL A 45 5.69 -13.86 -15.03
C VAL A 45 5.68 -14.32 -13.58
N VAL A 46 6.52 -15.28 -13.22
CA VAL A 46 6.64 -15.76 -11.83
C VAL A 46 7.19 -14.66 -10.92
N LEU A 47 8.22 -13.94 -11.38
CA LEU A 47 8.76 -12.78 -10.69
C LEU A 47 7.74 -11.65 -10.60
N ASP A 48 6.97 -11.41 -11.66
CA ASP A 48 5.90 -10.41 -11.67
C ASP A 48 4.86 -10.70 -10.59
N LEU A 49 4.38 -11.95 -10.50
CA LEU A 49 3.47 -12.39 -9.45
C LEU A 49 4.05 -12.18 -8.04
N SER A 50 5.31 -12.57 -7.83
CA SER A 50 5.96 -12.39 -6.52
C SER A 50 6.15 -10.90 -6.18
N SER A 51 6.52 -10.08 -7.17
CA SER A 51 6.72 -8.65 -6.97
C SER A 51 5.40 -7.95 -6.62
N ALA A 52 4.31 -8.31 -7.28
CA ALA A 52 2.98 -7.79 -6.98
C ALA A 52 2.51 -8.16 -5.56
N GLN A 53 2.83 -9.37 -5.07
CA GLN A 53 2.54 -9.75 -3.68
C GLN A 53 3.35 -8.92 -2.67
N VAL A 54 4.62 -8.65 -2.96
CA VAL A 54 5.47 -7.79 -2.13
C VAL A 54 4.93 -6.36 -2.13
N ASP A 55 4.55 -5.82 -3.28
CA ASP A 55 3.98 -4.48 -3.41
C ASP A 55 2.67 -4.37 -2.60
N PHE A 56 1.80 -5.37 -2.66
CA PHE A 56 0.58 -5.41 -1.84
C PHE A 56 0.91 -5.36 -0.33
N ALA A 57 1.85 -6.19 0.14
CA ALA A 57 2.23 -6.24 1.54
C ALA A 57 2.90 -4.94 2.02
N ALA A 58 3.73 -4.32 1.18
CA ALA A 58 4.36 -3.04 1.47
C ALA A 58 3.31 -1.93 1.65
N ASN A 59 2.34 -1.85 0.73
CA ASN A 59 1.26 -0.86 0.83
C ASN A 59 0.35 -1.12 2.05
N ALA A 60 0.04 -2.39 2.36
CA ALA A 60 -0.71 -2.73 3.58
C ALA A 60 0.03 -2.29 4.85
N THR A 61 1.36 -2.42 4.88
CA THR A 61 2.21 -1.97 6.00
C THR A 61 2.15 -0.46 6.18
N VAL A 62 2.15 0.32 5.09
CA VAL A 62 1.97 1.79 5.15
C VAL A 62 0.64 2.16 5.78
N LEU A 63 -0.44 1.46 5.41
CA LEU A 63 -1.77 1.70 5.98
C LEU A 63 -1.83 1.34 7.47
N GLN A 64 -1.17 0.26 7.88
CA GLN A 64 -1.08 -0.13 9.30
C GLN A 64 -0.27 0.89 10.11
N ALA A 65 0.91 1.28 9.63
CA ALA A 65 1.75 2.28 10.27
C ALA A 65 1.01 3.62 10.44
N SER A 66 0.19 4.01 9.46
CA SER A 66 -0.66 5.19 9.60
C SER A 66 -1.68 5.06 10.73
N GLN A 67 -2.32 3.90 10.90
CA GLN A 67 -3.30 3.69 11.97
C GLN A 67 -2.64 3.69 13.34
N ASP A 68 -1.48 3.04 13.46
CA ASP A 68 -0.73 2.99 14.72
C ASP A 68 -0.23 4.37 15.14
N ASN A 69 0.23 5.18 14.19
CA ASN A 69 0.61 6.57 14.46
C ASN A 69 -0.60 7.40 14.93
N SER A 70 -1.77 7.24 14.31
CA SER A 70 -2.99 7.91 14.76
C SER A 70 -3.39 7.51 16.18
N ARG A 71 -3.26 6.22 16.54
CA ARG A 71 -3.51 5.74 17.92
C ARG A 71 -2.56 6.37 18.92
N HIS A 72 -1.26 6.37 18.64
CA HIS A 72 -0.28 6.99 19.53
C HIS A 72 -0.53 8.48 19.75
N LEU A 73 -0.95 9.21 18.71
CA LEU A 73 -1.31 10.61 18.86
C LEU A 73 -2.52 10.79 19.79
N ILE A 74 -3.56 9.95 19.64
CA ILE A 74 -4.74 9.96 20.51
C ILE A 74 -4.35 9.61 21.96
N ASP A 75 -3.52 8.58 22.16
CA ASP A 75 -3.07 8.16 23.48
C ASP A 75 -2.24 9.23 24.19
N MET A 76 -1.44 10.03 23.46
CA MET A 76 -0.71 11.17 24.05
C MET A 76 -1.59 12.35 24.43
N LEU A 77 -2.81 12.44 23.87
CA LEU A 77 -3.78 13.49 24.16
C LEU A 77 -4.72 13.14 25.33
N ALA A 78 -4.79 11.87 25.71
CA ALA A 78 -5.64 11.34 26.79
C ALA A 78 -4.92 11.38 28.16
#